data_AF-A0A6C0B7K4-F1
#
_entry.id   AF-A0A6C0B7K4-F1
#
_cell.length_a   1.000
_cell.length_b   1.000
_cell.length_c   1.000
_cell.angle_alpha   90.00
_cell.angle_beta   90.00
_cell.angle_gamma   90.00
#
_symmetry.space_group_name_H-M   'P 1'
#
loop_
_entity.id
_entity.type
_entity.pdbx_description
1 polymer ?
#
loop_
_entity_poly.entity_id
_entity_poly.type
_entity_poly.pdbx_seq_one_letter_code
_entity_poly.pdbx_strand_id
1 'polypeptide(L)'
;MQKEVFIGEHLDNYRYDEKIVKSLEGRVLLNHDEFVKWYSPPKIRMSERNLTKKINRQPSVEKVETISNAILELMAEGVCEKKIGRTYGIDAVRRLVNSQFDILVLVESNYLDIKAKEGFTYTKTAANKKMNHVLGFIIVEKGECQRLPNAYSVNLICVRSIKDKPRGSVLLGAYLYCCKKIGQRYGLLELAGGYRNVAGFFAYSKMGFIKNTTLFDKRCFKDYGNLPMSIDLADYRYTEFVDYASGHRKFTNFRDDTGFINIIPEKGNVVQHELQNEIARYCNLLYQMPFIFDGYYKTSHWLDEKIIEDMFESYDNPSLDNCIDYLYESIEDLSRTFHEAKYPQEIQEEEERQVAVPSKGPVTLKQLLSKYKSTSSKNKTNKTKKIKSKPIISRRKRGPENTYVGTNHSA
;
A
#
# COMPACT_ATOMS: atom_id res chain seq x y z
N MET A 1 -2.51 -25.84 -6.54
CA MET A 1 -3.14 -24.57 -6.98
C MET A 1 -2.15 -23.80 -7.81
N GLN A 2 -2.58 -23.19 -8.91
CA GLN A 2 -1.69 -22.41 -9.76
C GLN A 2 -1.62 -20.98 -9.23
N LYS A 3 -0.42 -20.53 -8.86
CA LYS A 3 -0.12 -19.13 -8.55
C LYS A 3 0.10 -18.39 -9.88
N GLU A 4 -0.32 -17.13 -9.96
CA GLU A 4 -0.34 -16.39 -11.24
C GLU A 4 0.58 -15.17 -11.25
N VAL A 5 0.82 -14.51 -10.12
CA VAL A 5 1.54 -13.24 -10.08
C VAL A 5 3.03 -13.49 -9.98
N PHE A 6 3.45 -14.21 -8.94
CA PHE A 6 4.86 -14.39 -8.61
C PHE A 6 5.48 -15.62 -9.27
N ILE A 7 5.04 -16.00 -10.48
CA ILE A 7 5.67 -17.10 -11.21
C ILE A 7 7.04 -16.69 -11.75
N GLY A 8 7.93 -17.66 -11.99
CA GLY A 8 9.30 -17.42 -12.47
C GLY A 8 9.36 -16.52 -13.70
N GLU A 9 8.51 -16.79 -14.70
CA GLU A 9 8.45 -15.99 -15.94
C GLU A 9 8.22 -14.49 -15.70
N HIS A 10 7.41 -14.13 -14.70
CA HIS A 10 7.12 -12.73 -14.37
C HIS A 10 8.17 -12.12 -13.46
N LEU A 11 8.71 -12.92 -12.53
CA LEU A 11 9.59 -12.47 -11.45
C LEU A 11 11.07 -12.43 -11.85
N ASP A 12 11.53 -13.33 -12.71
CA ASP A 12 12.95 -13.55 -13.00
C ASP A 12 13.64 -12.30 -13.52
N ASN A 13 13.01 -11.60 -14.47
CA ASN A 13 13.53 -10.34 -15.01
C ASN A 13 13.69 -9.25 -13.95
N TYR A 14 12.87 -9.26 -12.89
CA TYR A 14 12.99 -8.32 -11.79
C TYR A 14 14.06 -8.75 -10.78
N ARG A 15 14.01 -10.00 -10.29
CA ARG A 15 14.91 -10.46 -9.21
C ARG A 15 16.35 -10.66 -9.65
N TYR A 16 16.59 -10.87 -10.94
CA TYR A 16 17.94 -10.99 -11.52
C TYR A 16 18.44 -9.68 -12.15
N ASP A 17 17.67 -8.60 -12.09
CA ASP A 17 18.17 -7.27 -12.44
C ASP A 17 19.36 -6.91 -11.54
N GLU A 18 20.45 -6.43 -12.12
CA GLU A 18 21.70 -6.13 -11.43
C GLU A 18 21.49 -5.19 -10.22
N LYS A 19 20.61 -4.20 -10.35
CA LYS A 19 20.32 -3.24 -9.27
C LYS A 19 19.58 -3.91 -8.12
N ILE A 20 18.66 -4.84 -8.42
CA ILE A 20 17.96 -5.63 -7.40
C ILE A 20 18.91 -6.60 -6.72
N VAL A 21 19.73 -7.34 -7.48
CA VAL A 21 20.72 -8.27 -6.92
C VAL A 21 21.69 -7.54 -5.98
N LYS A 22 22.19 -6.37 -6.40
CA LYS A 22 23.04 -5.52 -5.55
C LYS A 22 22.32 -5.02 -4.29
N SER A 23 21.04 -4.66 -4.41
CA SER A 23 20.22 -4.23 -3.27
C SER A 23 19.94 -5.37 -2.28
N LEU A 24 19.85 -6.61 -2.77
CA LEU A 24 19.59 -7.80 -1.98
C LEU A 24 20.81 -8.26 -1.16
N GLU A 25 22.04 -8.05 -1.63
CA GLU A 25 23.29 -8.38 -0.91
C GLU A 25 23.35 -9.83 -0.38
N GLY A 26 23.24 -10.83 -1.27
CA GLY A 26 23.21 -12.24 -0.82
C GLY A 26 21.88 -12.62 -0.17
N ARG A 27 20.79 -12.04 -0.65
CA ARG A 27 19.42 -12.44 -0.31
C ARG A 27 18.71 -12.79 -1.61
N VAL A 28 17.69 -13.62 -1.52
CA VAL A 28 16.94 -14.08 -2.70
C VAL A 28 15.45 -13.94 -2.48
N LEU A 29 14.74 -13.63 -3.57
CA LEU A 29 13.29 -13.63 -3.63
C LEU A 29 12.83 -14.99 -4.15
N LEU A 30 12.02 -15.67 -3.35
CA LEU A 30 11.44 -16.98 -3.66
C LEU A 30 9.94 -16.82 -3.81
N ASN A 31 9.40 -17.32 -4.92
CA ASN A 31 7.95 -17.50 -5.03
C ASN A 31 7.47 -18.63 -4.10
N HIS A 32 6.16 -18.85 -4.05
CA HIS A 32 5.56 -19.90 -3.21
C HIS A 32 6.23 -21.27 -3.39
N ASP A 33 6.35 -21.77 -4.63
CA ASP A 33 6.84 -23.13 -4.88
C ASP A 33 8.33 -23.27 -4.60
N GLU A 34 9.11 -22.25 -4.94
CA GLU A 34 10.53 -22.15 -4.60
C GLU A 34 10.74 -22.06 -3.09
N PHE A 35 9.89 -21.33 -2.37
CA PHE A 35 9.94 -21.24 -0.92
C PHE A 35 9.59 -22.57 -0.27
N VAL A 36 8.54 -23.26 -0.71
CA VAL A 36 8.17 -24.59 -0.22
C VAL A 36 9.31 -25.58 -0.47
N LYS A 37 9.93 -25.55 -1.65
CA LYS A 37 11.11 -26.38 -1.96
C LYS A 37 12.31 -26.00 -1.11
N TRP A 38 12.58 -24.70 -0.96
CA TRP A 38 13.64 -24.19 -0.12
C TRP A 38 13.45 -24.62 1.31
N TYR A 39 12.23 -24.56 1.86
CA TYR A 39 11.92 -24.88 3.25
C TYR A 39 11.90 -26.37 3.53
N SER A 40 11.33 -27.17 2.63
CA SER A 40 11.16 -28.61 2.79
C SER A 40 12.50 -29.29 3.14
N PRO A 41 12.51 -30.24 4.10
CA PRO A 41 13.72 -30.99 4.38
C PRO A 41 14.16 -31.76 3.13
N PRO A 42 15.47 -31.88 2.86
CA PRO A 42 15.94 -32.81 1.85
C PRO A 42 15.40 -34.21 2.19
N LYS A 43 14.97 -34.96 1.17
CA LYS A 43 14.49 -36.34 1.37
C LYS A 43 15.60 -37.12 2.08
N ILE A 44 15.44 -37.35 3.38
CA ILE A 44 16.35 -38.22 4.13
C ILE A 44 16.27 -39.56 3.41
N ARG A 45 17.41 -40.09 2.96
CA ARG A 45 17.54 -41.47 2.49
C ARG A 45 17.30 -42.41 3.69
N MET A 46 16.09 -42.42 4.22
CA MET A 46 15.65 -43.54 5.04
C MET A 46 15.53 -44.72 4.10
N SER A 47 16.11 -45.86 4.48
CA SER A 47 15.98 -47.08 3.70
C SER A 47 14.51 -47.32 3.38
N GLU A 48 14.19 -47.51 2.09
CA GLU A 48 12.82 -47.57 1.56
C GLU A 48 11.92 -48.57 2.32
N ARG A 49 12.49 -49.53 3.04
CA ARG A 49 11.76 -50.58 3.75
C ARG A 49 10.85 -50.11 4.90
N ASN A 50 11.12 -48.96 5.55
CA ASN A 50 10.34 -48.53 6.73
C ASN A 50 9.38 -47.36 6.49
N LEU A 51 9.53 -46.63 5.39
CA LEU A 51 8.74 -45.43 5.11
C LEU A 51 7.39 -45.76 4.43
N THR A 52 7.39 -46.77 3.56
CA THR A 52 6.22 -47.17 2.74
C THR A 52 5.04 -47.67 3.58
N LYS A 53 5.29 -48.23 4.77
CA LYS A 53 4.22 -48.73 5.67
C LYS A 53 3.52 -47.65 6.50
N LYS A 54 4.14 -46.48 6.72
CA LYS A 54 3.56 -45.38 7.53
C LYS A 54 3.02 -44.22 6.70
N ILE A 55 3.45 -44.04 5.45
CA ILE A 55 3.04 -42.90 4.61
C ILE A 55 1.73 -43.17 3.83
N ASN A 56 1.38 -44.42 3.53
CA ASN A 56 0.24 -44.83 2.69
C ASN A 56 -1.17 -44.65 3.31
N ARG A 57 -1.38 -43.76 4.30
CA ARG A 57 -2.70 -43.59 4.94
C ARG A 57 -3.31 -42.18 4.89
N GLN A 58 -2.69 -41.22 4.23
CA GLN A 58 -3.32 -39.92 3.94
C GLN A 58 -2.95 -39.44 2.53
N PRO A 59 -3.89 -38.84 1.77
CA PRO A 59 -3.62 -38.31 0.44
C PRO A 59 -2.49 -37.27 0.50
N SER A 60 -1.53 -37.39 -0.41
CA SER A 60 -0.26 -36.65 -0.39
C SER A 60 -0.41 -35.13 -0.47
N VAL A 61 -1.54 -34.64 -1.01
CA VAL A 61 -1.81 -33.21 -1.20
C VAL A 61 -2.12 -32.51 0.13
N GLU A 62 -2.96 -33.15 0.96
CA GLU A 62 -3.44 -32.59 2.24
C GLU A 62 -2.30 -32.43 3.27
N LYS A 63 -1.31 -33.33 3.23
CA LYS A 63 -0.10 -33.24 4.08
C LYS A 63 0.84 -32.10 3.67
N VAL A 64 1.03 -31.87 2.37
CA VAL A 64 1.91 -30.78 1.88
C VAL A 64 1.30 -29.42 2.25
N GLU A 65 -0.02 -29.30 2.15
CA GLU A 65 -0.75 -28.09 2.52
C GLU A 65 -0.71 -27.82 4.03
N THR A 66 -0.90 -28.84 4.86
CA THR A 66 -0.81 -28.72 6.32
C THR A 66 0.58 -28.29 6.79
N ILE A 67 1.63 -28.86 6.18
CA ILE A 67 3.02 -28.50 6.50
C ILE A 67 3.32 -27.08 6.02
N SER A 68 2.92 -26.71 4.80
CA SER A 68 3.10 -25.35 4.27
C SER A 68 2.45 -24.31 5.18
N ASN A 69 1.22 -24.56 5.63
CA ASN A 69 0.49 -23.64 6.51
C ASN A 69 1.17 -23.47 7.87
N ALA A 70 1.60 -24.56 8.51
CA ALA A 70 2.33 -24.47 9.77
C ALA A 70 3.65 -23.69 9.65
N ILE A 71 4.34 -23.80 8.51
CA ILE A 71 5.58 -23.06 8.22
C ILE A 71 5.29 -21.57 8.05
N LEU A 72 4.26 -21.26 7.28
CA LEU A 72 3.86 -19.89 7.02
C LEU A 72 3.35 -19.22 8.32
N GLU A 73 2.67 -19.95 9.22
CA GLU A 73 2.25 -19.43 10.52
C GLU A 73 3.46 -19.02 11.37
N LEU A 74 4.51 -19.86 11.40
CA LEU A 74 5.78 -19.52 12.03
C LEU A 74 6.46 -18.30 11.36
N MET A 75 6.23 -18.07 10.05
CA MET A 75 6.76 -16.89 9.35
C MET A 75 6.07 -15.64 9.83
N ALA A 76 4.73 -15.66 9.92
CA ALA A 76 3.95 -14.52 10.39
C ALA A 76 4.37 -14.13 11.82
N GLU A 77 4.53 -15.11 12.70
CA GLU A 77 4.97 -14.88 14.09
C GLU A 77 6.38 -14.27 14.16
N GLY A 78 7.33 -14.83 13.39
CA GLY A 78 8.73 -14.43 13.48
C GLY A 78 9.11 -13.19 12.66
N VAL A 79 8.31 -12.78 11.66
CA VAL A 79 8.65 -11.69 10.72
C VAL A 79 7.83 -10.43 10.99
N CYS A 80 6.53 -10.57 11.31
CA CYS A 80 5.65 -9.43 11.56
C CYS A 80 5.71 -8.90 13.02
N GLU A 81 6.69 -9.37 13.81
CA GLU A 81 6.72 -9.26 15.26
C GLU A 81 6.48 -7.81 15.77
N LYS A 82 5.62 -7.69 16.81
CA LYS A 82 5.26 -6.46 17.55
C LYS A 82 4.54 -5.34 16.78
N LYS A 83 4.33 -5.45 15.47
CA LYS A 83 3.73 -4.37 14.66
C LYS A 83 2.35 -4.67 14.11
N ILE A 84 2.07 -5.94 13.82
CA ILE A 84 0.78 -6.40 13.30
C ILE A 84 0.25 -7.46 14.28
N GLY A 85 -1.04 -7.45 14.55
CA GLY A 85 -1.66 -8.42 15.46
C GLY A 85 -1.33 -9.85 15.02
N ARG A 86 -0.85 -10.69 15.95
CA ARG A 86 -0.45 -12.09 15.66
C ARG A 86 -1.53 -12.84 14.89
N THR A 87 -2.78 -12.68 15.31
CA THR A 87 -3.96 -13.29 14.67
C THR A 87 -4.09 -12.87 13.22
N TYR A 88 -3.92 -11.57 12.91
CA TYR A 88 -4.02 -11.07 11.54
C TYR A 88 -2.96 -11.69 10.63
N GLY A 89 -1.70 -11.76 11.08
CA GLY A 89 -0.61 -12.35 10.30
C GLY A 89 -0.86 -13.84 10.00
N ILE A 90 -1.31 -14.59 11.01
CA ILE A 90 -1.67 -16.01 10.88
C ILE A 90 -2.84 -16.17 9.91
N ASP A 91 -3.88 -15.36 10.03
CA ASP A 91 -5.06 -15.45 9.18
C ASP A 91 -4.76 -15.09 7.72
N ALA A 92 -3.92 -14.07 7.47
CA ALA A 92 -3.47 -13.72 6.12
C ALA A 92 -2.69 -14.87 5.47
N VAL A 93 -1.83 -15.53 6.25
CA VAL A 93 -1.12 -16.73 5.81
C VAL A 93 -2.07 -17.89 5.52
N ARG A 94 -3.05 -18.16 6.39
CA ARG A 94 -4.00 -19.26 6.21
C ARG A 94 -4.77 -19.12 4.92
N ARG A 95 -5.03 -17.90 4.46
CA ARG A 95 -5.70 -17.63 3.18
C ARG A 95 -4.87 -18.03 1.95
N LEU A 96 -3.57 -18.32 2.09
CA LEU A 96 -2.73 -18.79 0.97
C LEU A 96 -3.15 -20.15 0.39
N VAL A 97 -3.98 -20.90 1.13
CA VAL A 97 -4.68 -22.11 0.64
C VAL A 97 -5.75 -21.80 -0.41
N ASN A 98 -6.14 -20.54 -0.57
CA ASN A 98 -7.01 -20.10 -1.65
C ASN A 98 -6.15 -19.65 -2.85
N SER A 99 -6.55 -20.06 -4.07
CA SER A 99 -5.86 -19.73 -5.32
C SER A 99 -5.84 -18.24 -5.63
N GLN A 100 -6.72 -17.44 -5.02
CA GLN A 100 -6.72 -15.98 -5.13
C GLN A 100 -5.51 -15.33 -4.48
N PHE A 101 -4.85 -16.02 -3.54
CA PHE A 101 -3.72 -15.46 -2.81
C PHE A 101 -2.39 -15.94 -3.40
N ASP A 102 -1.40 -15.05 -3.44
CA ASP A 102 -0.03 -15.38 -3.84
C ASP A 102 0.96 -14.79 -2.85
N ILE A 103 2.14 -15.40 -2.74
CA ILE A 103 3.19 -14.99 -1.80
C ILE A 103 4.56 -14.91 -2.46
N LEU A 104 5.28 -13.85 -2.13
CA LEU A 104 6.70 -13.70 -2.42
C LEU A 104 7.47 -13.58 -1.11
N VAL A 105 8.52 -14.38 -0.96
CA VAL A 105 9.29 -14.49 0.27
C VAL A 105 10.73 -14.05 0.05
N LEU A 106 11.23 -13.20 0.94
CA LEU A 106 12.64 -12.78 0.99
C LEU A 106 13.39 -13.62 2.03
N VAL A 107 14.44 -14.30 1.60
CA VAL A 107 15.30 -15.13 2.48
C VAL A 107 16.79 -14.82 2.28
N GLU A 108 17.61 -15.18 3.27
CA GLU A 108 19.08 -15.16 3.12
C GLU A 108 19.58 -16.31 2.24
N SER A 109 20.45 -16.04 1.25
CA SER A 109 20.96 -17.07 0.34
C SER A 109 21.88 -18.07 1.03
N ASN A 110 22.63 -17.60 2.04
CA ASN A 110 23.75 -18.32 2.64
C ASN A 110 23.33 -19.54 3.47
N TYR A 111 22.04 -19.72 3.73
CA TYR A 111 21.55 -20.91 4.44
C TYR A 111 21.76 -22.20 3.64
N LEU A 112 21.72 -22.12 2.30
CA LEU A 112 21.92 -23.30 1.45
C LEU A 112 23.37 -23.81 1.53
N ASP A 113 24.35 -22.91 1.64
CA ASP A 113 25.78 -23.26 1.67
C ASP A 113 26.26 -23.78 3.03
N ILE A 114 25.69 -23.27 4.13
CA ILE A 114 26.03 -23.73 5.49
C ILE A 114 25.60 -25.19 5.68
N LYS A 115 24.52 -25.63 5.02
CA LYS A 115 23.93 -26.95 5.25
C LYS A 115 24.46 -28.09 4.39
N ALA A 116 25.07 -27.82 3.24
CA ALA A 116 25.80 -28.83 2.49
C ALA A 116 26.96 -29.43 3.32
N LYS A 117 27.44 -28.70 4.34
CA LYS A 117 28.60 -29.07 5.15
C LYS A 117 28.29 -29.83 6.44
N GLU A 118 27.07 -29.76 6.99
CA GLU A 118 26.81 -30.20 8.38
C GLU A 118 25.91 -31.45 8.58
N GLY A 119 25.46 -32.13 7.52
CA GLY A 119 24.89 -33.49 7.64
C GLY A 119 23.70 -33.70 8.61
N PHE A 120 22.92 -32.66 8.91
CA PHE A 120 21.94 -32.69 10.01
C PHE A 120 20.64 -33.47 9.74
N THR A 121 20.17 -34.18 10.78
CA THR A 121 18.81 -34.69 10.95
C THR A 121 17.83 -33.55 11.27
N TYR A 122 16.61 -33.63 10.75
CA TYR A 122 15.57 -32.61 10.93
C TYR A 122 15.05 -32.59 12.38
N THR A 123 15.39 -31.54 13.14
CA THR A 123 14.85 -31.28 14.48
C THR A 123 13.99 -30.03 14.48
N LYS A 124 13.06 -29.89 15.44
CA LYS A 124 12.25 -28.66 15.65
C LYS A 124 13.14 -27.41 15.75
N THR A 125 14.31 -27.55 16.37
CA THR A 125 15.34 -26.50 16.47
C THR A 125 15.90 -26.11 15.10
N ALA A 126 16.11 -27.06 14.19
CA ALA A 126 16.62 -26.78 12.85
C ALA A 126 15.57 -26.05 11.97
N ALA A 127 14.29 -26.38 12.13
CA ALA A 127 13.18 -25.69 11.48
C ALA A 127 13.10 -24.22 11.95
N ASN A 128 13.13 -23.99 13.26
CA ASN A 128 13.15 -22.64 13.83
C ASN A 128 14.39 -21.83 13.40
N LYS A 129 15.57 -22.46 13.36
CA LYS A 129 16.78 -21.81 12.82
C LYS A 129 16.60 -21.43 11.35
N LYS A 130 15.98 -22.29 10.53
CA LYS A 130 15.68 -21.97 9.11
C LYS A 130 14.75 -20.77 8.99
N MET A 131 13.71 -20.75 9.81
CA MET A 131 12.74 -19.65 9.87
C MET A 131 13.39 -18.31 10.20
N ASN A 132 14.48 -18.33 10.97
CA ASN A 132 15.22 -17.10 11.27
C ASN A 132 15.93 -16.48 10.04
N HIS A 133 16.06 -17.22 8.94
CA HIS A 133 16.57 -16.70 7.67
C HIS A 133 15.48 -16.17 6.74
N VAL A 134 14.21 -16.25 7.14
CA VAL A 134 13.12 -15.51 6.48
C VAL A 134 13.16 -14.07 6.97
N LEU A 135 13.35 -13.14 6.03
CA LEU A 135 13.55 -11.73 6.32
C LEU A 135 12.32 -10.88 6.04
N GLY A 136 11.44 -11.34 5.16
CA GLY A 136 10.24 -10.62 4.80
C GLY A 136 9.39 -11.41 3.83
N PHE A 137 8.14 -11.00 3.67
CA PHE A 137 7.24 -11.52 2.66
C PHE A 137 6.18 -10.49 2.29
N ILE A 138 5.57 -10.68 1.12
CA ILE A 138 4.37 -9.97 0.68
C ILE A 138 3.34 -11.01 0.23
N ILE A 139 2.12 -10.87 0.73
CA ILE A 139 0.93 -11.63 0.34
C ILE A 139 0.01 -10.68 -0.44
N VAL A 140 -0.46 -11.16 -1.59
CA VAL A 140 -1.37 -10.42 -2.46
C VAL A 140 -2.64 -11.23 -2.68
N GLU A 141 -3.76 -10.54 -2.91
CA GLU A 141 -5.08 -11.13 -3.08
C GLU A 141 -5.70 -10.68 -4.41
N LYS A 142 -6.13 -11.64 -5.24
CA LYS A 142 -6.87 -11.37 -6.47
C LYS A 142 -8.34 -11.11 -6.17
N GLY A 143 -8.83 -9.96 -6.62
CA GLY A 143 -10.26 -9.66 -6.61
C GLY A 143 -10.81 -9.24 -5.26
N GLU A 144 -9.96 -8.78 -4.32
CA GLU A 144 -10.40 -8.12 -3.08
C GLU A 144 -11.34 -6.94 -3.40
N CYS A 145 -11.00 -6.18 -4.45
CA CYS A 145 -11.88 -5.19 -5.04
C CYS A 145 -12.73 -5.79 -6.16
N GLN A 146 -14.00 -6.06 -5.89
CA GLN A 146 -14.96 -6.65 -6.83
C GLN A 146 -15.20 -5.78 -8.08
N ARG A 147 -14.94 -4.47 -7.99
CA ARG A 147 -14.95 -3.57 -9.16
C ARG A 147 -13.78 -3.82 -10.11
N LEU A 148 -12.72 -4.45 -9.62
CA LEU A 148 -11.49 -4.81 -10.33
C LEU A 148 -11.19 -6.30 -10.05
N PRO A 149 -12.06 -7.23 -10.48
CA PRO A 149 -12.02 -8.63 -10.03
C PRO A 149 -10.74 -9.38 -10.44
N ASN A 150 -10.02 -8.87 -11.45
CA ASN A 150 -8.75 -9.42 -11.92
C ASN A 150 -7.52 -8.72 -11.34
N ALA A 151 -7.70 -7.67 -10.53
CA ALA A 151 -6.60 -6.95 -9.91
C ALA A 151 -6.17 -7.64 -8.62
N TYR A 152 -4.86 -7.72 -8.43
CA TYR A 152 -4.22 -8.09 -7.19
C TYR A 152 -4.02 -6.86 -6.31
N SER A 153 -4.39 -6.96 -5.05
CA SER A 153 -4.10 -5.98 -4.00
C SER A 153 -3.09 -6.55 -3.00
N VAL A 154 -2.34 -5.68 -2.34
CA VAL A 154 -1.48 -6.09 -1.22
C VAL A 154 -2.35 -6.37 0.00
N ASN A 155 -2.39 -7.62 0.45
CA ASN A 155 -3.13 -8.04 1.64
C ASN A 155 -2.26 -7.89 2.91
N LEU A 156 -0.99 -8.27 2.83
CA LEU A 156 -0.03 -8.16 3.93
C LEU A 156 1.39 -8.06 3.41
N ILE A 157 2.16 -7.13 3.97
CA ILE A 157 3.62 -7.06 3.78
C ILE A 157 4.29 -6.96 5.14
N CYS A 158 5.22 -7.87 5.41
CA CYS A 158 6.00 -7.87 6.64
C CYS A 158 7.48 -7.99 6.29
N VAL A 159 8.30 -7.20 6.97
CA VAL A 159 9.75 -7.23 6.81
C VAL A 159 10.39 -7.04 8.17
N ARG A 160 11.34 -7.92 8.50
CA ARG A 160 12.15 -7.78 9.70
C ARG A 160 12.96 -6.49 9.63
N SER A 161 12.93 -5.73 10.72
CA SER A 161 13.74 -4.53 10.88
C SER A 161 15.20 -4.93 11.03
N ILE A 162 15.95 -4.91 9.93
CA ILE A 162 17.37 -5.19 9.93
C ILE A 162 18.09 -3.87 9.66
N LYS A 163 19.06 -3.54 10.52
CA LYS A 163 19.86 -2.32 10.39
C LYS A 163 20.41 -2.24 8.96
N ASP A 164 20.28 -1.05 8.36
CA ASP A 164 20.91 -0.63 7.10
C ASP A 164 20.30 -0.98 5.73
N LYS A 165 19.04 -1.42 5.58
CA LYS A 165 18.30 -1.28 4.29
C LYS A 165 16.79 -1.48 4.41
N PRO A 166 15.94 -0.65 3.75
CA PRO A 166 14.53 -0.98 3.58
C PRO A 166 14.37 -2.11 2.56
N ARG A 167 13.90 -3.28 3.01
CA ARG A 167 13.69 -4.46 2.14
C ARG A 167 12.24 -4.62 1.67
N GLY A 168 11.34 -3.82 2.25
CA GLY A 168 9.93 -3.76 1.82
C GLY A 168 9.75 -3.14 0.44
N SER A 169 10.61 -2.18 0.06
CA SER A 169 10.59 -1.59 -1.29
C SER A 169 10.88 -2.62 -2.37
N VAL A 170 11.76 -3.60 -2.09
CA VAL A 170 12.08 -4.69 -3.03
C VAL A 170 10.90 -5.63 -3.23
N LEU A 171 10.19 -5.99 -2.16
CA LEU A 171 8.97 -6.79 -2.26
C LEU A 171 7.85 -6.04 -2.98
N LEU A 172 7.67 -4.76 -2.66
CA LEU A 172 6.63 -3.93 -3.28
C LEU A 172 6.93 -3.64 -4.76
N GLY A 173 8.20 -3.42 -5.12
CA GLY A 173 8.63 -3.30 -6.51
C GLY A 173 8.40 -4.58 -7.31
N ALA A 174 8.66 -5.75 -6.71
CA ALA A 174 8.39 -7.03 -7.36
C ALA A 174 6.89 -7.20 -7.64
N TYR A 175 6.04 -6.85 -6.66
CA TYR A 175 4.58 -6.84 -6.82
C TYR A 175 4.14 -5.96 -7.99
N LEU A 176 4.57 -4.69 -8.04
CA LEU A 176 4.20 -3.76 -9.11
C LEU A 176 4.69 -4.25 -10.49
N TYR A 177 5.92 -4.75 -10.54
CA TYR A 177 6.51 -5.30 -11.75
C TYR A 177 5.70 -6.50 -12.28
N CYS A 178 5.39 -7.47 -11.42
CA CYS A 178 4.66 -8.67 -11.79
C CYS A 178 3.21 -8.35 -12.17
N CYS A 179 2.52 -7.46 -11.44
CA CYS A 179 1.19 -6.99 -11.81
C CYS A 179 1.19 -6.37 -13.22
N LYS A 180 2.18 -5.54 -13.52
CA LYS A 180 2.31 -4.98 -14.88
C LYS A 180 2.58 -6.06 -15.93
N LYS A 181 3.35 -7.11 -15.61
CA LYS A 181 3.61 -8.24 -16.53
C LYS A 181 2.35 -9.00 -16.90
N ILE A 182 1.44 -9.21 -15.95
CA ILE A 182 0.14 -9.88 -16.21
C ILE A 182 -0.92 -8.95 -16.82
N GLY A 183 -0.55 -7.72 -17.21
CA GLY A 183 -1.47 -6.77 -17.84
C GLY A 183 -2.43 -6.08 -16.86
N GLN A 184 -2.18 -6.15 -15.54
CA GLN A 184 -2.95 -5.38 -14.56
C GLN A 184 -2.72 -3.88 -14.76
N ARG A 185 -3.80 -3.10 -14.69
CA ARG A 185 -3.73 -1.65 -14.85
C ARG A 185 -3.32 -0.93 -13.58
N TYR A 186 -3.80 -1.36 -12.41
CA TYR A 186 -3.58 -0.63 -11.15
C TYR A 186 -2.87 -1.50 -10.12
N GLY A 187 -1.83 -1.00 -9.46
CA GLY A 187 -1.39 -1.56 -8.19
C GLY A 187 -2.30 -1.04 -7.07
N LEU A 188 -2.75 -1.91 -6.18
CA LEU A 188 -3.73 -1.60 -5.13
C LEU A 188 -3.18 -2.01 -3.76
N LEU A 189 -3.41 -1.20 -2.74
CA LEU A 189 -3.20 -1.58 -1.35
C LEU A 189 -4.11 -0.80 -0.41
N GLU A 190 -4.35 -1.36 0.77
CA GLU A 190 -4.99 -0.67 1.88
C GLU A 190 -3.94 -0.44 2.98
N LEU A 191 -3.63 0.82 3.29
CA LEU A 191 -2.67 1.18 4.32
C LEU A 191 -3.37 1.18 5.69
N ALA A 192 -3.10 0.13 6.46
CA ALA A 192 -3.62 -0.01 7.82
C ALA A 192 -3.29 1.20 8.70
N GLY A 193 -4.30 1.80 9.32
CA GLY A 193 -4.19 3.00 10.17
C GLY A 193 -3.92 4.31 9.42
N GLY A 194 -3.96 4.29 8.09
CA GLY A 194 -3.85 5.46 7.23
C GLY A 194 -2.61 6.32 7.50
N TYR A 195 -2.80 7.63 7.67
CA TYR A 195 -1.71 8.57 7.89
C TYR A 195 -0.96 8.31 9.20
N ARG A 196 -1.61 7.69 10.20
CA ARG A 196 -0.98 7.32 11.49
C ARG A 196 0.10 6.25 11.32
N ASN A 197 0.04 5.46 10.24
CA ASN A 197 1.13 4.57 9.85
C ASN A 197 2.14 5.33 8.98
N VAL A 198 2.83 6.30 9.60
CA VAL A 198 3.76 7.22 8.93
C VAL A 198 4.79 6.46 8.10
N ALA A 199 5.41 5.41 8.66
CA ALA A 199 6.41 4.62 7.93
C ALA A 199 5.82 3.95 6.67
N GLY A 200 4.62 3.37 6.77
CA GLY A 200 3.91 2.76 5.65
C GLY A 200 3.51 3.80 4.59
N PHE A 201 2.92 4.91 5.01
CA PHE A 201 2.54 6.02 4.12
C PHE A 201 3.72 6.50 3.30
N PHE A 202 4.84 6.85 3.95
CA PHE A 202 6.04 7.31 3.25
C PHE A 202 6.63 6.25 2.34
N ALA A 203 6.66 4.98 2.76
CA ALA A 203 7.18 3.89 1.94
C ALA A 203 6.36 3.67 0.67
N TYR A 204 5.03 3.66 0.78
CA TYR A 204 4.14 3.43 -0.35
C TYR A 204 4.06 4.63 -1.29
N SER A 205 3.98 5.85 -0.74
CA SER A 205 4.04 7.09 -1.54
C SER A 205 5.35 7.20 -2.32
N LYS A 206 6.49 6.78 -1.76
CA LYS A 206 7.79 6.72 -2.47
C LYS A 206 7.83 5.69 -3.60
N MET A 207 6.89 4.74 -3.63
CA MET A 207 6.73 3.78 -4.72
C MET A 207 5.67 4.22 -5.74
N GLY A 208 5.12 5.44 -5.60
CA GLY A 208 4.16 6.03 -6.54
C GLY A 208 2.69 5.76 -6.22
N PHE A 209 2.39 5.12 -5.08
CA PHE A 209 1.01 4.98 -4.62
C PHE A 209 0.47 6.34 -4.19
N ILE A 210 -0.76 6.63 -4.60
CA ILE A 210 -1.51 7.83 -4.21
C ILE A 210 -2.80 7.43 -3.53
N LYS A 211 -3.28 8.26 -2.60
CA LYS A 211 -4.60 8.11 -1.97
C LYS A 211 -5.69 7.99 -3.04
N ASN A 212 -6.56 7.00 -2.92
CA ASN A 212 -7.68 6.80 -3.84
C ASN A 212 -8.96 6.45 -3.08
N THR A 213 -9.69 7.49 -2.67
CA THR A 213 -10.94 7.36 -1.91
C THR A 213 -12.06 6.70 -2.71
N THR A 214 -11.96 6.61 -4.04
CA THR A 214 -12.97 5.93 -4.85
C THR A 214 -12.98 4.41 -4.66
N LEU A 215 -11.97 3.86 -3.99
CA LEU A 215 -11.87 2.45 -3.62
C LEU A 215 -12.51 2.14 -2.25
N PHE A 216 -12.97 3.16 -1.52
CA PHE A 216 -13.83 2.97 -0.36
C PHE A 216 -15.25 2.65 -0.81
N ASP A 217 -15.60 1.38 -0.78
CA ASP A 217 -17.00 0.95 -0.86
C ASP A 217 -17.11 -0.49 -0.34
N LYS A 218 -18.36 -0.96 -0.17
CA LYS A 218 -18.66 -2.35 0.22
C LYS A 218 -18.16 -3.39 -0.79
N ARG A 219 -17.76 -2.97 -1.99
CA ARG A 219 -17.27 -3.82 -3.08
C ARG A 219 -15.75 -3.86 -3.15
N CYS A 220 -15.03 -3.04 -2.38
CA CYS A 220 -13.58 -2.97 -2.34
C CYS A 220 -13.11 -2.84 -0.88
N PHE A 221 -12.51 -1.72 -0.51
CA PHE A 221 -11.98 -1.52 0.84
C PHE A 221 -13.05 -0.96 1.76
N LYS A 222 -13.42 -1.74 2.80
CA LYS A 222 -14.54 -1.43 3.69
C LYS A 222 -14.12 -0.79 5.01
N ASP A 223 -12.84 -0.83 5.35
CA ASP A 223 -12.34 -0.31 6.63
C ASP A 223 -11.99 1.16 6.49
N TYR A 224 -12.90 2.04 6.91
CA TYR A 224 -12.69 3.49 6.92
C TYR A 224 -11.57 3.94 7.89
N GLY A 225 -11.04 3.04 8.73
CA GLY A 225 -9.84 3.26 9.53
C GLY A 225 -8.55 3.24 8.72
N ASN A 226 -8.57 2.65 7.52
CA ASN A 226 -7.41 2.45 6.68
C ASN A 226 -7.43 3.36 5.45
N LEU A 227 -6.27 3.59 4.83
CA LEU A 227 -6.16 4.47 3.67
C LEU A 227 -5.98 3.66 2.38
N PRO A 228 -6.97 3.61 1.47
CA PRO A 228 -6.83 2.95 0.19
C PRO A 228 -5.92 3.76 -0.70
N MET A 229 -4.95 3.08 -1.29
CA MET A 229 -3.99 3.67 -2.20
C MET A 229 -3.93 2.89 -3.50
N SER A 230 -3.66 3.60 -4.59
CA SER A 230 -3.49 3.00 -5.90
C SER A 230 -2.39 3.67 -6.70
N ILE A 231 -1.85 2.95 -7.68
CA ILE A 231 -0.91 3.45 -8.68
C ILE A 231 -1.34 2.97 -10.06
N ASP A 232 -1.40 3.85 -11.07
CA ASP A 232 -1.65 3.43 -12.45
C ASP A 232 -0.35 2.89 -13.06
N LEU A 233 -0.31 1.58 -13.31
CA LEU A 233 0.87 0.89 -13.83
C LEU A 233 1.17 1.25 -15.28
N ALA A 234 0.22 1.86 -16.01
CA ALA A 234 0.44 2.33 -17.36
C ALA A 234 1.45 3.49 -17.41
N ASP A 235 1.51 4.30 -16.34
CA ASP A 235 2.36 5.49 -16.27
C ASP A 235 3.84 5.17 -16.02
N TYR A 236 4.17 3.91 -15.75
CA TYR A 236 5.52 3.48 -15.35
C TYR A 236 6.08 2.39 -16.26
N ARG A 237 7.36 2.49 -16.56
CA ARG A 237 8.17 1.44 -17.19
C ARG A 237 8.66 0.43 -16.16
N TYR A 238 8.93 -0.79 -16.61
CA TYR A 238 9.47 -1.86 -15.78
C TYR A 238 10.76 -1.46 -15.02
N THR A 239 11.66 -0.73 -15.69
CA THR A 239 12.92 -0.26 -15.09
C THR A 239 12.69 0.73 -13.95
N GLU A 240 11.58 1.46 -13.95
CA GLU A 240 11.28 2.44 -12.89
C GLU A 240 10.94 1.72 -11.58
N PHE A 241 10.20 0.60 -11.63
CA PHE A 241 9.97 -0.20 -10.42
C PHE A 241 11.26 -0.76 -9.84
N VAL A 242 12.20 -1.19 -10.70
CA VAL A 242 13.55 -1.60 -10.29
C VAL A 242 14.30 -0.44 -9.63
N ASP A 243 14.29 0.73 -10.26
CA ASP A 243 15.02 1.91 -9.78
C ASP A 243 14.48 2.42 -8.43
N TYR A 244 13.15 2.44 -8.25
CA TYR A 244 12.52 2.82 -6.99
C TYR A 244 12.79 1.78 -5.89
N ALA A 245 12.62 0.50 -6.20
CA ALA A 245 12.82 -0.58 -5.24
C ALA A 245 14.26 -0.66 -4.71
N SER A 246 15.23 -0.45 -5.61
CA SER A 246 16.66 -0.46 -5.29
C SER A 246 17.19 0.85 -4.72
N GLY A 247 16.38 1.92 -4.71
CA GLY A 247 16.75 3.25 -4.21
C GLY A 247 17.62 4.08 -5.16
N HIS A 248 17.82 3.64 -6.42
CA HIS A 248 18.56 4.41 -7.44
C HIS A 248 17.77 5.62 -7.95
N ARG A 249 16.44 5.59 -7.83
CA ARG A 249 15.57 6.72 -8.12
C ARG A 249 14.67 7.01 -6.93
N LYS A 250 14.46 8.29 -6.67
CA LYS A 250 13.41 8.75 -5.76
C LYS A 250 12.20 9.12 -6.59
N PHE A 251 11.03 8.66 -6.19
CA PHE A 251 9.79 9.21 -6.71
C PHE A 251 9.70 10.68 -6.30
N THR A 252 9.27 11.56 -7.19
CA THR A 252 9.22 13.02 -6.94
C THR A 252 7.86 13.63 -7.25
N ASN A 253 6.99 12.92 -8.00
CA ASN A 253 5.67 13.41 -8.37
C ASN A 253 4.62 12.96 -7.36
N PHE A 254 4.82 13.31 -6.10
CA PHE A 254 3.90 12.98 -5.02
C PHE A 254 2.59 13.75 -5.19
N ARG A 255 1.47 13.06 -5.01
CA ARG A 255 0.15 13.70 -4.89
C ARG A 255 -0.38 13.39 -3.50
N ASP A 256 -0.09 14.29 -2.59
CA ASP A 256 -0.61 14.30 -1.23
C ASP A 256 -1.24 15.67 -0.99
N ASP A 257 -2.56 15.70 -0.93
CA ASP A 257 -3.36 16.92 -0.78
C ASP A 257 -3.29 17.52 0.62
N THR A 258 -2.70 16.80 1.58
CA THR A 258 -2.45 17.30 2.94
C THR A 258 -1.05 17.90 3.11
N GLY A 259 -0.14 17.67 2.15
CA GLY A 259 1.27 18.09 2.27
C GLY A 259 2.10 17.27 3.26
N PHE A 260 1.52 16.26 3.93
CA PHE A 260 2.17 15.48 4.98
C PHE A 260 3.46 14.79 4.53
N ILE A 261 3.56 14.41 3.25
CA ILE A 261 4.77 13.81 2.67
C ILE A 261 6.03 14.69 2.82
N ASN A 262 5.86 16.00 3.04
CA ASN A 262 6.97 16.94 3.23
C ASN A 262 7.38 17.12 4.71
N ILE A 263 6.61 16.57 5.64
CA ILE A 263 6.87 16.65 7.08
C ILE A 263 7.84 15.53 7.47
N ILE A 264 9.14 15.78 7.32
CA ILE A 264 10.21 14.81 7.62
C ILE A 264 11.05 15.31 8.80
N PRO A 265 10.99 14.66 9.98
CA PRO A 265 11.73 15.10 11.16
C PRO A 265 13.23 14.91 10.94
N GLU A 266 14.01 15.83 11.51
CA GLU A 266 15.45 15.70 11.58
C GLU A 266 15.84 14.55 12.51
N LYS A 267 16.96 13.91 12.19
CA LYS A 267 17.43 12.73 12.94
C LYS A 267 17.69 13.12 14.39
N GLY A 268 16.88 12.59 15.31
CA GLY A 268 16.99 12.84 16.74
C GLY A 268 16.19 14.02 17.26
N ASN A 269 15.47 14.76 16.40
CA ASN A 269 14.59 15.84 16.83
C ASN A 269 13.26 15.26 17.35
N VAL A 270 13.17 15.08 18.67
CA VAL A 270 12.01 14.48 19.35
C VAL A 270 10.75 15.32 19.15
N VAL A 271 10.85 16.65 19.23
CA VAL A 271 9.72 17.57 19.06
C VAL A 271 9.13 17.45 17.65
N GLN A 272 9.97 17.44 16.62
CA GLN A 272 9.49 17.24 15.25
C GLN A 272 8.86 15.86 15.05
N HIS A 273 9.37 14.81 15.71
CA HIS A 273 8.73 13.50 15.67
C HIS A 273 7.34 13.50 16.30
N GLU A 274 7.16 14.21 17.42
CA GLU A 274 5.85 14.37 18.07
C GLU A 274 4.88 15.16 17.19
N LEU A 275 5.32 16.30 16.65
CA LEU A 275 4.53 17.12 15.73
C LEU A 275 4.16 16.35 14.46
N GLN A 276 5.06 15.56 13.88
CA GLN A 276 4.75 14.71 12.74
C GLN A 276 3.63 13.72 13.08
N ASN A 277 3.67 13.09 14.26
CA ASN A 277 2.63 12.16 14.68
C ASN A 277 1.30 12.86 14.93
N GLU A 278 1.33 14.12 15.38
CA GLU A 278 0.13 14.93 15.56
C GLU A 278 -0.49 15.33 14.21
N ILE A 279 0.31 15.90 13.30
CA ILE A 279 -0.12 16.23 11.93
C ILE A 279 -0.70 14.99 11.23
N ALA A 280 -0.08 13.82 11.42
CA ALA A 280 -0.58 12.55 10.89
C ALA A 280 -2.01 12.23 11.35
N ARG A 281 -2.37 12.56 12.60
CA ARG A 281 -3.75 12.36 13.11
C ARG A 281 -4.73 13.30 12.44
N TYR A 282 -4.39 14.58 12.31
CA TYR A 282 -5.24 15.54 11.60
C TYR A 282 -5.42 15.16 10.12
N CYS A 283 -4.36 14.72 9.44
CA CYS A 283 -4.46 14.19 8.07
C CYS A 283 -5.36 12.94 8.00
N ASN A 284 -5.32 12.10 9.02
CA ASN A 284 -6.19 10.94 9.13
C ASN A 284 -7.67 11.35 9.28
N LEU A 285 -7.96 12.29 10.19
CA LEU A 285 -9.31 12.83 10.39
C LEU A 285 -9.83 13.54 9.15
N LEU A 286 -8.97 14.29 8.46
CA LEU A 286 -9.32 15.04 7.25
C LEU A 286 -9.85 14.11 6.16
N TYR A 287 -9.22 12.96 5.95
CA TYR A 287 -9.74 11.99 4.97
C TYR A 287 -10.99 11.25 5.49
N GLN A 288 -11.10 11.04 6.80
CA GLN A 288 -12.21 10.30 7.41
C GLN A 288 -13.49 11.13 7.55
N MET A 289 -13.38 12.45 7.54
CA MET A 289 -14.46 13.37 7.88
C MET A 289 -15.76 13.15 7.09
N PRO A 290 -15.74 12.91 5.76
CA PRO A 290 -16.96 12.62 5.02
C PRO A 290 -17.71 11.39 5.57
N PHE A 291 -16.98 10.34 5.96
CA PHE A 291 -17.57 9.11 6.49
C PHE A 291 -18.07 9.26 7.94
N ILE A 292 -17.44 10.16 8.71
CA ILE A 292 -17.89 10.52 10.07
C ILE A 292 -19.22 11.27 9.98
N PHE A 293 -19.30 12.28 9.09
CA PHE A 293 -20.52 13.07 8.87
C PHE A 293 -21.69 12.21 8.38
N ASP A 294 -21.44 11.26 7.48
CA ASP A 294 -22.45 10.33 6.99
C ASP A 294 -22.83 9.24 8.01
N GLY A 295 -22.15 9.19 9.17
CA GLY A 295 -22.39 8.18 10.22
C GLY A 295 -21.87 6.78 9.88
N TYR A 296 -21.10 6.62 8.81
CA TYR A 296 -20.50 5.35 8.41
C TYR A 296 -19.28 4.95 9.24
N TYR A 297 -18.64 5.91 9.89
CA TYR A 297 -17.45 5.69 10.70
C TYR A 297 -17.57 6.39 12.06
N LYS A 298 -17.18 5.65 13.11
CA LYS A 298 -16.93 6.20 14.44
C LYS A 298 -15.48 5.92 14.75
N THR A 299 -14.73 6.96 15.09
CA THR A 299 -13.39 6.76 15.62
C THR A 299 -13.48 5.99 16.94
N SER A 300 -12.52 5.10 17.18
CA SER A 300 -12.40 4.35 18.44
C SER A 300 -11.28 4.88 19.33
N HIS A 301 -10.68 6.01 18.94
CA HIS A 301 -9.49 6.54 19.58
C HIS A 301 -9.84 7.86 20.28
N TRP A 302 -9.74 7.88 21.61
CA TRP A 302 -10.19 9.00 22.45
C TRP A 302 -9.59 10.38 22.07
N LEU A 303 -8.35 10.43 21.57
CA LEU A 303 -7.76 11.70 21.10
C LEU A 303 -8.43 12.21 19.83
N ASP A 304 -8.85 11.31 18.96
CA ASP A 304 -9.52 11.67 17.71
C ASP A 304 -10.96 12.13 18.04
N GLU A 305 -11.61 11.50 19.02
CA GLU A 305 -12.90 11.96 19.58
C GLU A 305 -12.77 13.37 20.16
N LYS A 306 -11.73 13.63 20.95
CA LYS A 306 -11.49 14.97 21.52
C LYS A 306 -11.33 16.04 20.43
N ILE A 307 -10.54 15.78 19.37
CA ILE A 307 -10.39 16.72 18.26
C ILE A 307 -11.75 16.99 17.58
N ILE A 308 -12.56 15.95 17.42
CA ILE A 308 -13.91 16.09 16.87
C ILE A 308 -14.79 16.92 17.81
N GLU A 309 -14.76 16.68 19.11
CA GLU A 309 -15.49 17.48 20.11
C GLU A 309 -15.06 18.95 20.07
N ASP A 310 -13.75 19.23 20.16
CA ASP A 310 -13.19 20.59 20.11
C ASP A 310 -13.62 21.32 18.80
N MET A 311 -13.63 20.60 17.67
CA MET A 311 -14.08 21.11 16.39
C MET A 311 -15.59 21.40 16.38
N PHE A 312 -16.41 20.53 16.97
CA PHE A 312 -17.87 20.71 17.03
C PHE A 312 -18.27 21.80 18.04
N GLU A 313 -17.47 22.05 19.07
CA GLU A 313 -17.66 23.17 20.01
C GLU A 313 -17.27 24.52 19.38
N SER A 314 -16.35 24.51 18.40
CA SER A 314 -15.88 25.72 17.71
C SER A 314 -16.91 26.31 16.73
N TYR A 315 -17.95 25.56 16.36
CA TYR A 315 -18.97 25.99 15.41
C TYR A 315 -20.39 25.69 15.92
N ASP A 316 -21.28 26.67 15.85
CA ASP A 316 -22.71 26.42 15.99
C ASP A 316 -23.21 25.62 14.77
N ASN A 317 -23.50 24.33 14.97
CA ASN A 317 -23.95 23.39 13.93
C ASN A 317 -22.95 23.24 12.76
N PRO A 318 -21.81 22.55 12.98
CA PRO A 318 -20.74 22.45 11.99
C PRO A 318 -21.20 21.75 10.71
N SER A 319 -20.92 22.37 9.56
CA SER A 319 -21.02 21.72 8.26
C SER A 319 -19.77 20.87 7.97
N LEU A 320 -19.85 19.93 7.02
CA LEU A 320 -18.68 19.16 6.57
C LEU A 320 -17.55 20.09 6.10
N ASP A 321 -17.89 21.16 5.39
CA ASP A 321 -16.92 22.14 4.89
C ASP A 321 -16.24 22.88 6.06
N ASN A 322 -16.99 23.26 7.10
CA ASN A 322 -16.42 23.88 8.30
C ASN A 322 -15.39 22.96 8.98
N CYS A 323 -15.71 21.67 9.08
CA CYS A 323 -14.82 20.68 9.69
C CYS A 323 -13.57 20.44 8.83
N ILE A 324 -13.71 20.42 7.51
CA ILE A 324 -12.58 20.30 6.59
C ILE A 324 -11.66 21.52 6.71
N ASP A 325 -12.23 22.73 6.73
CA ASP A 325 -11.47 23.98 6.87
C ASP A 325 -10.71 24.02 8.20
N TYR A 326 -11.37 23.68 9.32
CA TYR A 326 -10.74 23.57 10.64
C TYR A 326 -9.52 22.64 10.64
N LEU A 327 -9.65 21.46 10.02
CA LEU A 327 -8.56 20.49 9.96
C LEU A 327 -7.41 20.96 9.08
N TYR A 328 -7.70 21.65 7.97
CA TYR A 328 -6.66 22.25 7.14
C TYR A 328 -5.90 23.36 7.87
N GLU A 329 -6.60 24.26 8.55
CA GLU A 329 -5.99 25.33 9.36
C GLU A 329 -5.10 24.73 10.46
N SER A 330 -5.58 23.70 11.15
CA SER A 330 -4.81 22.98 12.18
C SER A 330 -3.54 22.32 11.61
N ILE A 331 -3.63 21.69 10.43
CA ILE A 331 -2.47 21.10 9.75
C ILE A 331 -1.46 22.19 9.35
N GLU A 332 -1.93 23.33 8.85
CA GLU A 332 -1.07 24.46 8.46
C GLU A 332 -0.31 25.03 9.67
N ASP A 333 -1.02 25.25 10.78
CA ASP A 333 -0.42 25.77 12.01
C ASP A 333 0.61 24.80 12.59
N LEU A 334 0.29 23.52 12.71
CA LEU A 334 1.22 22.50 13.17
C LEU A 334 2.43 22.36 12.24
N SER A 335 2.23 22.48 10.92
CA SER A 335 3.33 22.43 9.94
C SER A 335 4.25 23.64 10.08
N ARG A 336 3.72 24.82 10.39
CA ARG A 336 4.50 26.02 10.69
C ARG A 336 5.35 25.83 11.94
N THR A 337 4.75 25.37 13.03
CA THR A 337 5.47 25.04 14.28
C THR A 337 6.54 23.97 14.05
N PHE A 338 6.26 22.98 13.20
CA PHE A 338 7.24 21.96 12.79
C PHE A 338 8.46 22.57 12.08
N HIS A 339 8.22 23.52 11.17
CA HIS A 339 9.28 24.25 10.47
C HIS A 339 10.06 25.17 11.41
N GLU A 340 9.38 25.85 12.33
CA GLU A 340 10.00 26.72 13.33
C GLU A 340 10.92 25.94 14.28
N ALA A 341 10.49 24.75 14.70
CA ALA A 341 11.30 23.82 15.50
C ALA A 341 12.56 23.33 14.78
N LYS A 342 12.65 23.52 13.46
CA LYS A 342 13.82 23.19 12.65
C LYS A 342 14.87 24.31 12.65
N TYR A 343 14.42 25.56 12.70
CA TYR A 343 15.26 26.74 12.48
C TYR A 343 15.02 27.82 13.55
N PRO A 344 15.31 27.55 14.84
CA PRO A 344 15.07 28.51 15.91
C PRO A 344 15.86 29.82 15.74
N GLN A 345 16.99 29.79 15.03
CA GLN A 345 17.83 30.97 14.77
C GLN A 345 17.30 31.85 13.63
N GLU A 346 16.65 31.28 12.62
CA GLU A 346 16.11 32.05 11.48
C GLU A 346 14.94 32.93 11.92
N ILE A 347 14.17 32.47 12.92
CA ILE A 347 13.05 33.23 13.52
C ILE A 347 13.57 34.46 14.27
N GLN A 348 14.65 34.31 15.05
CA GLN A 348 15.27 35.43 15.75
C GLN A 348 15.77 36.50 14.78
N GLU A 349 16.38 36.09 13.66
CA GLU A 349 16.82 37.03 12.63
C GLU A 349 15.67 37.70 11.86
N GLU A 350 14.54 37.03 11.66
CA GLU A 350 13.36 37.59 10.99
C GLU A 350 12.60 38.55 11.90
N GLU A 351 12.46 38.23 13.20
CA GLU A 351 11.91 39.13 14.21
C GLU A 351 12.77 40.40 14.34
N GLU A 352 14.10 40.27 14.39
CA GLU A 352 15.03 41.41 14.39
C GLU A 352 14.91 42.27 13.13
N ARG A 353 14.66 41.67 11.95
CA ARG A 353 14.42 42.41 10.69
C ARG A 353 13.04 43.08 10.64
N GLN A 354 12.01 42.47 11.21
CA GLN A 354 10.65 43.05 11.23
C GLN A 354 10.55 44.24 12.18
N VAL A 355 11.33 44.28 13.26
CA VAL A 355 11.46 45.47 14.13
C VAL A 355 12.11 46.65 13.38
N ALA A 356 12.87 46.38 12.30
CA ALA A 356 13.58 47.40 11.53
C ALA A 356 12.79 47.98 10.32
N VAL A 357 11.61 47.45 9.96
CA VAL A 357 10.87 47.89 8.75
C VAL A 357 9.38 48.15 9.06
N PRO A 358 8.80 49.33 8.72
CA PRO A 358 7.38 49.58 8.92
C PRO A 358 6.53 48.66 8.02
N SER A 359 5.70 47.83 8.66
CA SER A 359 5.01 46.70 7.99
C SER A 359 4.02 47.13 6.90
N LYS A 360 4.06 46.44 5.76
CA LYS A 360 2.87 46.16 4.95
C LYS A 360 2.35 44.81 5.42
N GLY A 361 1.07 44.73 5.78
CA GLY A 361 0.48 43.58 6.47
C GLY A 361 0.67 42.22 5.77
N PRO A 362 0.53 41.12 6.53
CA PRO A 362 0.84 39.77 6.07
C PRO A 362 -0.04 39.33 4.89
N VAL A 363 0.59 38.72 3.88
CA VAL A 363 -0.09 38.14 2.72
C VAL A 363 -0.60 36.75 3.12
N THR A 364 -1.91 36.53 3.00
CA THR A 364 -2.56 35.26 3.41
C THR A 364 -2.41 34.16 2.35
N LEU A 365 -2.42 32.88 2.74
CA LEU A 365 -2.37 31.76 1.78
C LEU A 365 -3.55 31.78 0.79
N LYS A 366 -4.70 32.34 1.17
CA LYS A 366 -5.84 32.64 0.28
C LYS A 366 -5.45 33.56 -0.89
N GLN A 367 -4.53 34.49 -0.68
CA GLN A 367 -3.96 35.36 -1.71
C GLN A 367 -2.86 34.68 -2.54
N LEU A 368 -2.15 33.70 -1.98
CA LEU A 368 -1.18 32.88 -2.72
C LEU A 368 -1.87 31.82 -3.60
N LEU A 369 -2.96 31.21 -3.12
CA LEU A 369 -3.75 30.21 -3.83
C LEU A 369 -4.65 30.80 -4.93
N SER A 370 -5.06 32.07 -4.81
CA SER A 370 -5.80 32.76 -5.89
C SER A 370 -4.94 32.94 -7.16
N LYS A 371 -3.62 33.04 -7.02
CA LYS A 371 -2.66 33.03 -8.14
C LYS A 371 -2.51 31.66 -8.81
N TYR A 372 -2.77 30.56 -8.10
CA TYR A 372 -2.76 29.21 -8.66
C TYR A 372 -4.08 28.82 -9.33
N LYS A 373 -5.21 29.43 -8.95
CA LYS A 373 -6.51 29.21 -9.63
C LYS A 373 -6.61 29.87 -11.02
N SER A 374 -5.73 30.82 -11.38
CA SER A 374 -5.83 31.54 -12.66
C SER A 374 -5.15 30.85 -13.86
N THR A 375 -4.41 29.75 -13.67
CA THR A 375 -3.71 29.04 -14.76
C THR A 375 -4.49 27.87 -15.38
N SER A 376 -5.62 27.44 -14.79
CA SER A 376 -6.47 26.35 -15.34
C SER A 376 -7.64 26.81 -16.22
N SER A 377 -7.79 28.11 -16.50
CA SER A 377 -8.93 28.62 -17.30
C SER A 377 -8.50 29.62 -18.38
N LYS A 378 -7.50 29.27 -19.19
CA LYS A 378 -7.24 29.93 -20.49
C LYS A 378 -6.72 28.93 -21.52
N ASN A 379 -7.61 28.06 -21.99
CA ASN A 379 -7.50 27.48 -23.34
C ASN A 379 -8.86 26.91 -23.76
N LYS A 380 -9.77 27.78 -24.19
CA LYS A 380 -10.86 27.45 -25.12
C LYS A 380 -11.49 28.73 -25.67
N THR A 381 -10.75 29.39 -26.55
CA THR A 381 -11.31 30.29 -27.55
C THR A 381 -10.52 30.10 -28.82
N ASN A 382 -11.06 29.33 -29.76
CA ASN A 382 -11.11 29.77 -31.15
C ASN A 382 -11.99 28.91 -32.06
N LYS A 383 -12.71 29.64 -32.92
CA LYS A 383 -13.31 29.26 -34.21
C LYS A 383 -14.67 28.56 -34.22
N THR A 384 -15.69 29.37 -33.97
CA THR A 384 -16.93 29.41 -34.75
C THR A 384 -16.63 29.51 -36.25
N LYS A 385 -16.93 28.45 -37.02
CA LYS A 385 -17.16 28.55 -38.47
C LYS A 385 -18.66 28.47 -38.73
N LYS A 386 -19.19 29.54 -39.33
CA LYS A 386 -20.54 29.66 -39.89
C LYS A 386 -20.85 28.47 -40.80
N ILE A 387 -21.90 27.71 -40.49
CA ILE A 387 -22.61 26.89 -41.48
C ILE A 387 -24.02 27.47 -41.61
N LYS A 388 -24.36 27.79 -42.87
CA LYS A 388 -25.63 28.38 -43.31
C LYS A 388 -26.78 27.41 -43.06
N SER A 389 -27.89 27.97 -42.61
CA SER A 389 -29.19 27.32 -42.44
C SER A 389 -29.99 27.24 -43.75
N LYS A 390 -30.76 26.16 -43.87
CA LYS A 390 -32.13 25.97 -44.45
C LYS A 390 -32.24 24.64 -45.22
N PRO A 391 -33.45 24.08 -45.42
CA PRO A 391 -34.60 24.01 -44.52
C PRO A 391 -35.18 22.58 -44.39
N ILE A 392 -36.17 22.48 -43.51
CA ILE A 392 -37.01 21.32 -43.15
C ILE A 392 -37.79 20.79 -44.37
N ILE A 393 -37.79 19.46 -44.57
CA ILE A 393 -38.87 18.71 -45.23
C ILE A 393 -39.21 17.47 -44.39
N SER A 394 -40.49 17.38 -44.05
CA SER A 394 -41.18 16.28 -43.39
C SER A 394 -41.21 14.99 -44.22
N ARG A 395 -41.22 13.81 -43.56
CA ARG A 395 -42.33 12.83 -43.67
C ARG A 395 -42.09 11.56 -42.84
N ARG A 396 -43.15 11.19 -42.12
CA ARG A 396 -43.55 9.89 -41.56
C ARG A 396 -42.95 8.65 -42.26
N LYS A 397 -42.68 7.60 -41.47
CA LYS A 397 -43.49 6.36 -41.47
C LYS A 397 -43.29 5.53 -40.19
N ARG A 398 -44.41 5.05 -39.65
CA ARG A 398 -44.54 4.10 -38.54
C ARG A 398 -44.45 2.66 -39.06
N GLY A 399 -43.97 1.78 -38.20
CA GLY A 399 -44.40 0.39 -38.04
C GLY A 399 -43.42 -0.70 -38.51
N PRO A 400 -43.61 -1.97 -38.10
CA PRO A 400 -44.50 -2.49 -37.07
C PRO A 400 -43.79 -3.30 -35.96
N GLU A 401 -44.61 -3.63 -34.97
CA GLU A 401 -44.45 -4.61 -33.88
C GLU A 401 -43.90 -5.96 -34.35
N ASN A 402 -43.25 -6.68 -33.43
CA ASN A 402 -43.35 -8.14 -33.38
C ASN A 402 -43.02 -8.70 -31.98
N THR A 403 -44.09 -9.20 -31.35
CA THR A 403 -44.23 -10.52 -30.71
C THR A 403 -43.23 -11.02 -29.66
N TYR A 404 -43.76 -11.10 -28.44
CA TYR A 404 -43.67 -12.21 -27.47
C TYR A 404 -43.26 -13.59 -28.06
N VAL A 405 -42.30 -14.25 -27.39
CA VAL A 405 -42.36 -15.68 -27.05
C VAL A 405 -41.66 -15.86 -25.69
N GLY A 406 -42.38 -16.39 -24.71
CA GLY A 406 -41.82 -16.92 -23.48
C GLY A 406 -41.58 -18.43 -23.59
N THR A 407 -40.65 -18.94 -22.79
CA THR A 407 -40.63 -20.35 -22.38
C THR A 407 -40.03 -20.47 -20.98
N ASN A 408 -40.81 -21.11 -20.10
CA ASN A 408 -40.40 -21.72 -18.84
C ASN A 408 -39.50 -22.93 -19.08
N HIS A 409 -38.64 -23.23 -18.10
CA HIS A 409 -38.32 -24.54 -17.48
C HIS A 409 -37.19 -24.25 -16.46
N SER A 410 -37.30 -24.46 -15.15
CA SER A 410 -37.56 -25.69 -14.39
C SER A 410 -36.51 -26.79 -14.64
N ALA A 411 -35.39 -26.72 -13.93
CA ALA A 411 -34.74 -27.80 -13.19
C ALA A 411 -33.64 -27.19 -12.31
#